data_AF-A0A1U7D3N6-F1
#
_entry.id   AF-A0A1U7D3N6-F1
#
_cell.length_a   1.000
_cell.length_b   1.000
_cell.length_c   1.000
_cell.angle_alpha   90.00
_cell.angle_beta   90.00
_cell.angle_gamma   90.00
#
_symmetry.space_group_name_H-M   'P 1'
#
loop_
_entity.id
_entity.type
_entity.pdbx_description
1 polymer ?
#
loop_
_entity_poly.entity_id
_entity_poly.type
_entity_poly.pdbx_seq_one_letter_code
_entity_poly.pdbx_strand_id
1 'polypeptide(L)'
;MRIIIHGVGAIGGVVGAALAESGQEVIGIARGRMLEAIRADGIRLVSPKGRAQVDLPCVAHPSEITFRPDDVVLLCVKGQDTEPALRDLRAAGMTDQPLVCLQNGVANERAALRYFPNVHGAMVAMPATYLEPGEVITHGAPCYGLLVLGRYPGGTDAADTALKETLDRANIATILSDRVMDSKYGKLLMNLGNIVDALLPLDADRARFTERLKDEARAVFAAAGIGYEDVGLDDPQRKQFMQITEIEGVPRSGSSTRQSIARGAGSVETDYLNGEIALLGRLHDTPAPLNARLTGLSARLVADGNGAGGMSEAELEAVFANG
;
A
#
# COMPACT_ATOMS: atom_id res chain seq x y z
N MET A 1 20.25 -7.86 -11.08
CA MET A 1 19.42 -6.77 -10.58
C MET A 1 19.60 -6.68 -9.09
N ARG A 2 19.61 -5.46 -8.54
CA ARG A 2 19.55 -5.18 -7.10
C ARG A 2 18.23 -4.48 -6.80
N ILE A 3 17.59 -4.83 -5.69
CA ILE A 3 16.31 -4.21 -5.30
C ILE A 3 16.57 -3.14 -4.24
N ILE A 4 16.03 -1.94 -4.45
CA ILE A 4 16.05 -0.86 -3.48
C ILE A 4 14.64 -0.70 -2.92
N ILE A 5 14.46 -0.89 -1.62
CA ILE A 5 13.18 -0.69 -0.94
C ILE A 5 13.13 0.72 -0.38
N HIS A 6 12.46 1.65 -1.07
CA HIS A 6 12.24 2.98 -0.52
C HIS A 6 11.05 2.98 0.44
N GLY A 7 11.33 2.89 1.73
CA GLY A 7 10.34 2.83 2.80
C GLY A 7 10.18 1.43 3.36
N VAL A 8 11.05 1.06 4.32
CA VAL A 8 10.94 -0.21 5.05
C VAL A 8 9.86 -0.10 6.15
N GLY A 9 8.60 -0.08 5.73
CA GLY A 9 7.42 -0.18 6.60
C GLY A 9 6.82 -1.59 6.61
N ALA A 10 5.50 -1.71 6.82
CA ALA A 10 4.82 -3.01 6.79
C ALA A 10 4.99 -3.74 5.44
N ILE A 11 4.61 -3.10 4.33
CA ILE A 11 4.72 -3.70 2.99
C ILE A 11 6.19 -3.80 2.57
N GLY A 12 6.92 -2.67 2.58
CA GLY A 12 8.31 -2.64 2.14
C GLY A 12 9.22 -3.55 2.97
N GLY A 13 8.97 -3.68 4.27
CA GLY A 13 9.75 -4.59 5.12
C GLY A 13 9.44 -6.06 4.88
N VAL A 14 8.17 -6.46 4.69
CA VAL A 14 7.86 -7.86 4.31
C VAL A 14 8.48 -8.18 2.95
N VAL A 15 8.32 -7.30 1.95
CA VAL A 15 8.89 -7.50 0.61
C VAL A 15 10.42 -7.54 0.67
N GLY A 16 11.05 -6.58 1.36
CA GLY A 16 12.51 -6.50 1.50
C GLY A 16 13.09 -7.70 2.25
N ALA A 17 12.47 -8.12 3.35
CA ALA A 17 12.90 -9.29 4.12
C ALA A 17 12.76 -10.58 3.31
N ALA A 18 11.62 -10.80 2.63
CA ALA A 18 11.41 -11.99 1.82
C ALA A 18 12.39 -12.07 0.63
N LEU A 19 12.66 -10.93 -0.02
CA LEU A 19 13.65 -10.86 -1.10
C LEU A 19 15.06 -11.17 -0.57
N ALA A 20 15.49 -10.53 0.52
CA ALA A 20 16.80 -10.78 1.11
C ALA A 20 16.95 -12.24 1.60
N GLU A 21 15.91 -12.81 2.22
CA GLU A 21 15.87 -14.22 2.63
C GLU A 21 16.04 -15.18 1.44
N SER A 22 15.50 -14.83 0.26
CA SER A 22 15.68 -15.60 -0.98
C SER A 22 17.07 -15.47 -1.63
N GLY A 23 17.97 -14.67 -1.05
CA GLY A 23 19.32 -14.41 -1.56
C GLY A 23 19.40 -13.29 -2.61
N GLN A 24 18.32 -12.52 -2.82
CA GLN A 24 18.34 -11.34 -3.68
C GLN A 24 19.19 -10.23 -3.04
N GLU A 25 20.01 -9.52 -3.82
CA GLU A 25 20.68 -8.31 -3.33
C GLU A 25 19.63 -7.23 -3.10
N VAL A 26 19.48 -6.78 -1.84
CA VAL A 26 18.50 -5.77 -1.42
C VAL A 26 19.17 -4.68 -0.59
N ILE A 27 18.77 -3.42 -0.80
CA ILE A 27 19.08 -2.31 0.10
C ILE A 27 17.76 -1.66 0.54
N GLY A 28 17.54 -1.57 1.84
CA GLY A 28 16.43 -0.83 2.43
C GLY A 28 16.74 0.65 2.63
N ILE A 29 15.71 1.48 2.56
CA ILE A 29 15.74 2.88 3.01
C ILE A 29 14.70 3.03 4.12
N ALA A 30 15.18 3.26 5.33
CA ALA A 30 14.35 3.42 6.52
C ALA A 30 14.82 4.64 7.33
N ARG A 31 14.01 5.10 8.28
CA ARG A 31 14.35 6.24 9.15
C ARG A 31 14.00 5.93 10.62
N GLY A 32 14.61 6.68 11.53
CA GLY A 32 14.34 6.62 12.97
C GLY A 32 14.50 5.21 13.55
N ARG A 33 13.59 4.84 14.45
CA ARG A 33 13.65 3.57 15.20
C ARG A 33 13.70 2.32 14.32
N MET A 34 13.07 2.34 13.15
CA MET A 34 13.12 1.20 12.22
C MET A 34 14.52 1.02 11.63
N LEU A 35 15.17 2.12 11.23
CA LEU A 35 16.56 2.07 10.74
C LEU A 35 17.52 1.59 11.83
N GLU A 36 17.36 2.12 13.05
CA GLU A 36 18.18 1.75 14.21
C GLU A 36 18.06 0.25 14.49
N ALA A 37 16.83 -0.30 14.52
CA ALA A 37 16.59 -1.71 14.74
C ALA A 37 17.18 -2.59 13.63
N ILE A 38 16.98 -2.22 12.36
CA ILE A 38 17.55 -2.98 11.22
C ILE A 38 19.08 -2.99 11.26
N ARG A 39 19.71 -1.86 11.59
CA ARG A 39 21.18 -1.79 11.68
C ARG A 39 21.76 -2.57 12.86
N ALA A 40 20.97 -2.73 13.93
CA ALA A 40 21.41 -3.48 15.10
C ALA A 40 21.36 -4.99 14.86
N ASP A 41 20.21 -5.50 14.41
CA ASP A 41 19.93 -6.95 14.41
C ASP A 41 19.42 -7.49 13.06
N GLY A 42 19.30 -6.65 12.04
CA GLY A 42 18.58 -6.98 10.80
C GLY A 42 17.06 -6.86 10.97
N ILE A 43 16.30 -7.48 10.07
CA ILE A 43 14.83 -7.44 10.09
C ILE A 43 14.26 -8.83 10.35
N ARG A 44 13.30 -8.91 11.29
CA ARG A 44 12.58 -10.13 11.60
C ARG A 44 11.31 -10.25 10.77
N LEU A 45 11.22 -11.27 9.93
CA LEU A 45 10.00 -11.62 9.20
C LEU A 45 9.20 -12.66 9.98
N VAL A 46 7.92 -12.37 10.24
CA VAL A 46 6.98 -13.27 10.92
C VAL A 46 5.82 -13.59 9.98
N SER A 47 5.49 -14.88 9.85
CA SER A 47 4.45 -15.35 8.94
C SER A 47 3.85 -16.69 9.39
N PRO A 48 2.77 -17.17 8.76
CA PRO A 48 2.27 -18.53 8.95
C PRO A 48 3.32 -19.62 8.64
N LYS A 49 4.36 -19.28 7.86
CA LYS A 49 5.46 -20.21 7.51
C LYS A 49 6.53 -20.28 8.59
N GLY A 50 6.51 -19.38 9.58
CA GLY A 50 7.50 -19.30 10.65
C GLY A 50 8.08 -17.91 10.80
N ARG A 51 9.21 -17.84 11.51
CA ARG A 51 9.92 -16.62 11.84
C ARG A 51 11.35 -16.70 11.31
N ALA A 52 11.80 -15.67 10.60
CA ALA A 52 13.16 -15.58 10.06
C ALA A 52 13.81 -14.27 10.51
N GLN A 53 15.08 -14.32 10.92
CA GLN A 53 15.91 -13.13 11.12
C GLN A 53 16.74 -12.95 9.85
N VAL A 54 16.59 -11.80 9.19
CA VAL A 54 17.15 -11.55 7.86
C VAL A 54 18.09 -10.35 7.94
N ASP A 55 19.31 -10.52 7.43
CA ASP A 55 20.22 -9.39 7.23
C ASP A 55 19.72 -8.54 6.05
N LEU A 56 19.45 -7.27 6.32
CA LEU A 56 18.94 -6.32 5.33
C LEU A 56 19.78 -5.04 5.42
N PRO A 57 20.76 -4.86 4.51
CA PRO A 57 21.50 -3.60 4.41
C PRO A 57 20.54 -2.42 4.30
N CYS A 58 20.69 -1.42 5.17
CA CYS A 58 19.73 -0.34 5.27
C CYS A 58 20.38 1.03 5.50
N VAL A 59 19.99 2.01 4.68
CA VAL A 59 20.45 3.40 4.71
C VAL A 59 19.35 4.34 5.17
N ALA A 60 19.73 5.55 5.61
CA ALA A 60 18.77 6.55 6.07
C ALA A 60 18.14 7.34 4.90
N HIS A 61 18.91 7.49 3.81
CA HIS A 61 18.55 8.36 2.71
C HIS A 61 19.06 7.83 1.36
N PRO A 62 18.33 8.05 0.24
CA PRO A 62 18.79 7.65 -1.09
C PRO A 62 20.19 8.15 -1.48
N SER A 63 20.63 9.30 -0.95
CA SER A 63 21.96 9.87 -1.23
C SER A 63 23.13 9.03 -0.72
N GLU A 64 22.88 8.05 0.14
CA GLU A 64 23.89 7.08 0.59
C GLU A 64 24.05 5.91 -0.40
N ILE A 65 23.22 5.86 -1.45
CA ILE A 65 23.25 4.82 -2.48
C ILE A 65 23.90 5.37 -3.74
N THR A 66 24.88 4.62 -4.27
CA THR A 66 25.30 4.79 -5.67
C THR A 66 24.40 3.93 -6.54
N PHE A 67 23.54 4.58 -7.33
CA PHE A 67 22.62 3.90 -8.25
C PHE A 67 23.38 3.18 -9.37
N ARG A 68 22.95 1.94 -9.64
CA ARG A 68 23.44 1.09 -10.73
C ARG A 68 22.40 1.03 -11.85
N PRO A 69 22.81 0.72 -13.09
CA PRO A 69 21.85 0.52 -14.18
C PRO A 69 20.86 -0.64 -13.96
N ASP A 70 21.23 -1.65 -13.17
CA ASP A 70 20.38 -2.82 -12.89
C ASP A 70 19.60 -2.73 -11.57
N ASP A 71 19.52 -1.52 -10.98
CA ASP A 71 18.71 -1.27 -9.80
C ASP A 71 17.22 -1.19 -10.17
N VAL A 72 16.37 -1.76 -9.32
CA VAL A 72 14.92 -1.58 -9.34
C VAL A 72 14.48 -0.99 -8.01
N VAL A 73 13.79 0.14 -8.04
CA VAL A 73 13.31 0.82 -6.84
C VAL A 73 11.85 0.45 -6.58
N LEU A 74 11.56 -0.14 -5.43
CA LEU A 74 10.21 -0.37 -4.95
C LEU A 74 9.82 0.77 -3.99
N LEU A 75 8.87 1.60 -4.41
CA LEU A 75 8.36 2.71 -3.62
C LEU A 75 7.27 2.23 -2.68
N CYS A 76 7.59 2.24 -1.38
CA CYS A 76 6.78 1.66 -0.30
C CYS A 76 6.46 2.67 0.83
N VAL A 77 6.79 3.95 0.63
CA VAL A 77 6.37 5.05 1.52
C VAL A 77 4.85 5.25 1.44
N LYS A 78 4.22 5.90 2.40
CA LYS A 78 2.78 6.20 2.31
C LYS A 78 2.49 7.24 1.22
N GLY A 79 1.26 7.28 0.72
CA GLY A 79 0.86 8.20 -0.36
C GLY A 79 1.22 9.67 -0.09
N GLN A 80 1.09 10.14 1.16
CA GLN A 80 1.49 11.50 1.56
C GLN A 80 2.98 11.81 1.45
N ASP A 81 3.82 10.77 1.47
CA ASP A 81 5.28 10.89 1.46
C ASP A 81 5.86 10.61 0.05
N THR A 82 5.02 10.30 -0.94
CA THR A 82 5.43 9.98 -2.32
C THR A 82 6.24 11.13 -2.93
N GLU A 83 5.71 12.35 -2.93
CA GLU A 83 6.35 13.48 -3.61
C GLU A 83 7.72 13.84 -3.02
N PRO A 84 7.90 13.94 -1.68
CA PRO A 84 9.24 14.07 -1.08
C PRO A 84 10.19 12.93 -1.46
N ALA A 85 9.74 11.66 -1.39
CA ALA A 85 10.56 10.50 -1.72
C ALA A 85 11.06 10.52 -3.18
N LEU A 86 10.20 10.91 -4.12
CA LEU A 86 10.57 11.06 -5.54
C LEU A 86 11.64 12.13 -5.75
N ARG A 87 11.55 13.25 -5.02
CA ARG A 87 12.56 14.32 -5.08
C ARG A 87 13.89 13.86 -4.51
N ASP A 88 13.88 13.14 -3.38
CA ASP A 88 15.07 12.58 -2.75
C ASP A 88 15.77 11.60 -3.70
N LEU A 89 15.03 10.70 -4.37
CA LEU A 89 15.56 9.77 -5.38
C LEU A 89 16.21 10.52 -6.55
N ARG A 90 15.54 11.53 -7.10
CA ARG A 90 16.07 12.30 -8.23
C ARG A 90 17.33 13.08 -7.85
N ALA A 91 17.34 13.69 -6.66
CA ALA A 91 18.50 14.42 -6.14
C ALA A 91 19.69 13.49 -5.87
N ALA A 92 19.43 12.24 -5.49
CA ALA A 92 20.46 11.21 -5.28
C ALA A 92 21.00 10.59 -6.58
N GLY A 93 20.50 10.99 -7.75
CA GLY A 93 21.03 10.57 -9.05
C GLY A 93 20.34 9.36 -9.68
N MET A 94 19.15 8.97 -9.19
CA MET A 94 18.30 8.02 -9.92
C MET A 94 17.86 8.64 -11.25
N THR A 95 17.86 7.84 -12.31
CA THR A 95 17.55 8.28 -13.68
C THR A 95 16.53 7.37 -14.35
N ASP A 96 16.96 6.32 -15.02
CA ASP A 96 16.14 5.42 -15.83
C ASP A 96 15.91 4.03 -15.19
N GLN A 97 16.32 3.85 -13.93
CA GLN A 97 15.97 2.65 -13.17
C GLN A 97 14.44 2.46 -13.10
N PRO A 98 13.92 1.23 -13.21
CA PRO A 98 12.51 0.95 -12.97
C PRO A 98 12.08 1.37 -11.56
N LEU A 99 11.04 2.19 -11.49
CA LEU A 99 10.39 2.63 -10.26
C LEU A 99 9.00 2.01 -10.15
N VAL A 100 8.80 1.14 -9.16
CA VAL A 100 7.55 0.39 -8.98
C VAL A 100 6.79 0.89 -7.75
N CYS A 101 5.60 1.44 -7.96
CA CYS A 101 4.74 1.95 -6.89
C CYS A 101 3.92 0.81 -6.26
N LEU A 102 4.30 0.37 -5.04
CA LEU A 102 3.60 -0.69 -4.28
C LEU A 102 2.49 -0.16 -3.37
N GLN A 103 2.17 1.12 -3.51
CA GLN A 103 1.32 1.87 -2.60
C GLN A 103 -0.15 1.65 -2.94
N ASN A 104 -1.00 1.75 -1.92
CA ASN A 104 -2.45 1.88 -2.13
C ASN A 104 -2.77 3.22 -2.82
N GLY A 105 -3.96 3.29 -3.42
CA GLY A 105 -4.36 4.44 -4.23
C GLY A 105 -3.74 4.43 -5.62
N VAL A 106 -4.02 5.49 -6.38
CA VAL A 106 -3.74 5.57 -7.84
C VAL A 106 -3.01 6.86 -8.24
N ALA A 107 -2.72 7.74 -7.27
CA ALA A 107 -2.07 9.02 -7.52
C ALA A 107 -0.54 8.89 -7.67
N ASN A 108 0.04 7.80 -7.16
CA ASN A 108 1.50 7.65 -6.99
C ASN A 108 2.23 7.53 -8.31
N GLU A 109 1.73 6.69 -9.22
CA GLU A 109 2.35 6.41 -10.51
C GLU A 109 2.39 7.67 -11.39
N ARG A 110 1.29 8.43 -11.41
CA ARG A 110 1.23 9.70 -12.12
C ARG A 110 2.21 10.73 -11.55
N ALA A 111 2.35 10.78 -10.22
CA ALA A 111 3.33 11.64 -9.57
C ALA A 111 4.76 11.21 -9.94
N ALA A 112 5.06 9.91 -9.89
CA ALA A 112 6.34 9.34 -10.25
C ALA A 112 6.72 9.60 -11.72
N LEU A 113 5.77 9.49 -12.66
CA LEU A 113 6.00 9.68 -14.09
C LEU A 113 6.39 11.13 -14.44
N ARG A 114 6.12 12.09 -13.55
CA ARG A 114 6.64 13.46 -13.69
C ARG A 114 8.16 13.53 -13.55
N TYR A 115 8.76 12.58 -12.85
CA TYR A 115 10.17 12.59 -12.45
C TYR A 115 11.01 11.55 -13.18
N PHE A 116 10.44 10.36 -13.42
CA PHE A 116 11.17 9.21 -13.95
C PHE A 116 10.45 8.62 -15.16
N PRO A 117 11.18 8.13 -16.18
CA PRO A 117 10.57 7.62 -17.41
C PRO A 117 10.05 6.18 -17.28
N ASN A 118 10.62 5.37 -16.38
CA ASN A 118 10.33 3.95 -16.24
C ASN A 118 9.53 3.68 -14.98
N VAL A 119 8.22 3.97 -15.04
CA VAL A 119 7.30 3.87 -13.91
C VAL A 119 6.35 2.70 -14.09
N HIS A 120 6.18 1.94 -13.01
CA HIS A 120 5.35 0.74 -12.95
C HIS A 120 4.40 0.84 -11.77
N GLY A 121 3.21 0.29 -11.93
CA GLY A 121 2.23 0.16 -10.86
C GLY A 121 2.24 -1.25 -10.31
N ALA A 122 2.00 -1.39 -9.01
CA ALA A 122 1.63 -2.67 -8.42
C ALA A 122 0.34 -2.53 -7.60
N MET A 123 -0.63 -3.40 -7.85
CA MET A 123 -1.70 -3.68 -6.90
C MET A 123 -1.17 -4.71 -5.90
N VAL A 124 -1.28 -4.40 -4.61
CA VAL A 124 -0.77 -5.26 -3.53
C VAL A 124 -1.91 -5.84 -2.71
N ALA A 125 -2.00 -7.17 -2.69
CA ALA A 125 -2.83 -7.93 -1.79
C ALA A 125 -1.92 -8.67 -0.79
N MET A 126 -1.57 -7.99 0.30
CA MET A 126 -0.67 -8.50 1.34
C MET A 126 -1.17 -8.04 2.72
N PRO A 127 -1.52 -8.96 3.63
CA PRO A 127 -1.99 -8.62 4.97
C PRO A 127 -0.79 -8.38 5.90
N ALA A 128 0.02 -7.37 5.56
CA ALA A 128 1.20 -7.00 6.33
C ALA A 128 0.88 -6.06 7.48
N THR A 129 1.61 -6.23 8.58
CA THR A 129 1.53 -5.43 9.79
C THR A 129 2.95 -5.07 10.23
N TYR A 130 3.10 -3.86 10.77
CA TYR A 130 4.30 -3.40 11.45
C TYR A 130 3.87 -2.92 12.84
N LEU A 131 4.26 -3.67 13.88
CA LEU A 131 3.91 -3.39 15.27
C LEU A 131 5.07 -2.75 16.02
N GLU A 132 6.27 -3.32 15.87
CA GLU A 132 7.47 -2.91 16.59
C GLU A 132 8.65 -2.71 15.62
N PRO A 133 9.56 -1.75 15.87
CA PRO A 133 10.77 -1.57 15.08
C PRO A 133 11.57 -2.88 14.95
N GLY A 134 12.02 -3.19 13.73
CA GLY A 134 12.81 -4.40 13.45
C GLY A 134 11.98 -5.67 13.19
N GLU A 135 10.66 -5.67 13.43
CA GLU A 135 9.79 -6.81 13.12
C GLU A 135 8.70 -6.44 12.10
N VAL A 136 8.53 -7.29 11.10
CA VAL A 136 7.44 -7.20 10.11
C VAL A 136 6.69 -8.52 10.02
N ILE A 137 5.37 -8.40 9.98
CA ILE A 137 4.46 -9.55 10.02
C ILE A 137 3.68 -9.57 8.73
N THR A 138 3.51 -10.74 8.11
CA THR A 138 2.48 -10.96 7.08
C THR A 138 1.65 -12.17 7.44
N HIS A 139 0.33 -12.03 7.40
CA HIS A 139 -0.61 -13.13 7.57
C HIS A 139 -0.89 -13.91 6.28
N GLY A 140 -0.14 -13.65 5.20
CA GLY A 140 -0.37 -14.27 3.90
C GLY A 140 0.03 -15.75 3.86
N ALA A 141 -0.82 -16.60 3.30
CA ALA A 141 -0.51 -17.97 2.89
C ALA A 141 -1.30 -18.38 1.62
N PRO A 142 -0.80 -19.28 0.76
CA PRO A 142 0.51 -19.94 0.82
C PRO A 142 1.69 -18.99 0.50
N CYS A 143 1.44 -17.90 -0.21
CA CYS A 143 2.42 -16.85 -0.48
C CYS A 143 2.33 -15.71 0.54
N TYR A 144 3.42 -14.98 0.74
CA TYR A 144 3.45 -13.83 1.65
C TYR A 144 2.53 -12.70 1.22
N GLY A 145 2.24 -12.61 -0.08
CA GLY A 145 1.30 -11.71 -0.70
C GLY A 145 1.07 -12.07 -2.17
N LEU A 146 0.10 -11.39 -2.78
CA LEU A 146 -0.15 -11.39 -4.21
C LEU A 146 0.02 -9.97 -4.75
N LEU A 147 0.82 -9.80 -5.80
CA LEU A 147 1.01 -8.57 -6.54
C LEU A 147 0.46 -8.72 -7.96
N VAL A 148 -0.22 -7.70 -8.46
CA VAL A 148 -0.47 -7.52 -9.90
C VAL A 148 0.40 -6.35 -10.37
N LEU A 149 1.31 -6.61 -11.31
CA LEU A 149 2.39 -5.74 -11.73
C LEU A 149 2.26 -5.40 -13.22
N GLY A 150 2.58 -4.16 -13.57
CA GLY A 150 2.71 -3.76 -14.97
C GLY A 150 3.24 -2.33 -15.09
N ARG A 151 3.57 -1.96 -16.32
CA ARG A 151 4.04 -0.61 -16.64
C ARG A 151 2.89 0.39 -16.51
N TYR A 152 3.18 1.58 -16.02
CA TYR A 152 2.22 2.67 -15.99
C TYR A 152 2.25 3.49 -17.30
N PRO A 153 1.10 3.89 -17.87
CA PRO A 153 -0.27 3.57 -17.45
C PRO A 153 -0.78 2.21 -17.95
N GLY A 154 -0.03 1.53 -18.81
CA GLY A 154 -0.34 0.17 -19.27
C GLY A 154 0.78 -0.49 -20.06
N GLY A 155 0.56 -1.77 -20.34
CA GLY A 155 1.54 -2.70 -20.90
C GLY A 155 2.44 -3.33 -19.85
N THR A 156 3.37 -4.14 -20.32
CA THR A 156 4.41 -4.77 -19.51
C THR A 156 5.73 -4.75 -20.28
N ASP A 157 6.85 -4.87 -19.58
CA ASP A 157 8.16 -4.98 -20.21
C ASP A 157 9.09 -6.01 -19.54
N ALA A 158 10.36 -5.99 -19.96
CA ALA A 158 11.39 -6.90 -19.45
C ALA A 158 11.70 -6.67 -17.96
N ALA A 159 11.58 -5.44 -17.45
CA ALA A 159 11.77 -5.16 -16.03
C ALA A 159 10.64 -5.77 -15.21
N ASP A 160 9.39 -5.71 -15.69
CA ASP A 160 8.25 -6.36 -15.04
C ASP A 160 8.44 -7.88 -14.94
N THR A 161 8.88 -8.50 -16.04
CA THR A 161 9.11 -9.96 -16.08
C THR A 161 10.22 -10.37 -15.12
N ALA A 162 11.34 -9.65 -15.15
CA ALA A 162 12.48 -9.96 -14.30
C ALA A 162 12.17 -9.70 -12.80
N LEU A 163 11.37 -8.68 -12.49
CA LEU A 163 10.90 -8.43 -11.12
C LEU A 163 9.91 -9.50 -10.66
N LYS A 164 8.96 -9.92 -11.52
CA LYS A 164 8.04 -11.03 -11.23
C LYS A 164 8.81 -12.29 -10.83
N GLU A 165 9.79 -12.71 -11.65
CA GLU A 165 10.58 -13.91 -11.35
C GLU A 165 11.32 -13.80 -10.01
N THR A 166 11.80 -12.60 -9.70
CA THR A 166 12.49 -12.30 -8.44
C THR A 166 11.55 -12.36 -7.24
N LEU A 167 10.35 -11.79 -7.35
CA LEU A 167 9.32 -11.83 -6.31
C LEU A 167 8.75 -13.24 -6.10
N ASP A 168 8.52 -13.99 -7.18
CA ASP A 168 8.02 -15.37 -7.10
C ASP A 168 9.01 -16.28 -6.37
N ARG A 169 10.32 -16.14 -6.64
CA ARG A 169 11.38 -16.85 -5.89
C ARG A 169 11.39 -16.49 -4.40
N ALA A 170 11.00 -15.27 -4.07
CA ALA A 170 10.82 -14.78 -2.70
C ALA A 170 9.44 -15.10 -2.10
N ASN A 171 8.68 -16.04 -2.69
CA ASN A 171 7.36 -16.46 -2.20
C ASN A 171 6.32 -15.31 -2.16
N ILE A 172 6.45 -14.35 -3.06
CA ILE A 172 5.46 -13.30 -3.31
C ILE A 172 4.90 -13.56 -4.70
N ALA A 173 3.68 -14.10 -4.76
CA ALA A 173 3.03 -14.40 -6.02
C ALA A 173 2.84 -13.12 -6.82
N THR A 174 3.33 -13.09 -8.05
CA THR A 174 3.23 -11.89 -8.89
C THR A 174 2.59 -12.23 -10.23
N ILE A 175 1.64 -11.41 -10.68
CA ILE A 175 0.93 -11.57 -11.95
C ILE A 175 1.20 -10.34 -12.79
N LEU A 176 1.55 -10.54 -14.06
CA LEU A 176 1.73 -9.43 -14.99
C LEU A 176 0.39 -9.04 -15.60
N SER A 177 0.13 -7.73 -15.69
CA SER A 177 -1.06 -7.18 -16.31
C SER A 177 -0.69 -5.99 -17.19
N ASP A 178 -1.15 -6.01 -18.45
CA ASP A 178 -1.09 -4.88 -19.35
C ASP A 178 -2.07 -3.76 -18.97
N ARG A 179 -2.98 -4.04 -18.03
CA ARG A 179 -4.00 -3.15 -17.50
C ARG A 179 -3.90 -3.00 -15.97
N VAL A 180 -2.68 -2.95 -15.43
CA VAL A 180 -2.44 -2.91 -13.98
C VAL A 180 -3.25 -1.83 -13.24
N MET A 181 -3.55 -0.72 -13.91
CA MET A 181 -4.37 0.35 -13.33
C MET A 181 -5.80 -0.09 -13.03
N ASP A 182 -6.40 -0.99 -13.82
CA ASP A 182 -7.74 -1.51 -13.55
C ASP A 182 -7.75 -2.29 -12.22
N SER A 183 -6.73 -3.11 -11.98
CA SER A 183 -6.57 -3.82 -10.70
C SER A 183 -6.31 -2.84 -9.54
N LYS A 184 -5.56 -1.75 -9.76
CA LYS A 184 -5.35 -0.69 -8.74
C LYS A 184 -6.63 0.10 -8.43
N TYR A 185 -7.45 0.44 -9.42
CA TYR A 185 -8.74 1.09 -9.20
C TYR A 185 -9.73 0.14 -8.50
N GLY A 186 -9.70 -1.15 -8.84
CA GLY A 186 -10.41 -2.20 -8.11
C GLY A 186 -10.01 -2.25 -6.63
N LYS A 187 -8.71 -2.17 -6.38
CA LYS A 187 -8.16 -2.13 -5.02
C LYS A 187 -8.55 -0.86 -4.27
N LEU A 188 -8.59 0.28 -4.95
CA LEU A 188 -9.04 1.55 -4.39
C LEU A 188 -10.48 1.44 -3.87
N LEU A 189 -11.39 0.79 -4.60
CA LEU A 189 -12.77 0.54 -4.12
C LEU A 189 -12.80 -0.24 -2.79
N MET A 190 -11.90 -1.21 -2.61
CA MET A 190 -11.77 -1.92 -1.34
C MET A 190 -11.25 -1.00 -0.22
N ASN A 191 -10.30 -0.13 -0.54
CA ASN A 191 -9.66 0.75 0.43
C ASN A 191 -10.59 1.86 0.95
N LEU A 192 -11.69 2.18 0.26
CA LEU A 192 -12.67 3.18 0.73
C LEU A 192 -13.29 2.82 2.09
N GLY A 193 -13.36 1.52 2.42
CA GLY A 193 -13.83 1.03 3.71
C GLY A 193 -12.82 1.16 4.85
N ASN A 194 -11.55 1.49 4.57
CA ASN A 194 -10.51 1.54 5.61
C ASN A 194 -10.81 2.61 6.68
N ILE A 195 -11.33 3.77 6.27
CA ILE A 195 -11.69 4.82 7.22
C ILE A 195 -12.95 4.47 8.01
N VAL A 196 -13.93 3.78 7.40
CA VAL A 196 -15.11 3.25 8.10
C VAL A 196 -14.68 2.24 9.18
N ASP A 197 -13.76 1.34 8.83
CA ASP A 197 -13.16 0.40 9.77
C ASP A 197 -12.43 1.10 10.91
N ALA A 198 -11.78 2.23 10.66
CA ALA A 198 -11.09 2.99 11.70
C ALA A 198 -12.02 3.78 12.62
N LEU A 199 -13.18 4.23 12.12
CA LEU A 199 -14.13 5.04 12.87
C LEU A 199 -15.02 4.22 13.81
N LEU A 200 -15.52 3.08 13.33
CA LEU A 200 -16.53 2.28 14.04
C LEU A 200 -15.91 1.20 14.96
N PRO A 201 -16.65 0.66 15.95
CA PRO A 201 -16.28 -0.57 16.65
C PRO A 201 -16.01 -1.76 15.72
N LEU A 202 -15.26 -2.76 16.19
CA LEU A 202 -14.86 -3.93 15.37
C LEU A 202 -16.06 -4.82 15.00
N ASP A 203 -17.11 -4.82 15.82
CA ASP A 203 -18.35 -5.59 15.66
C ASP A 203 -19.44 -4.85 14.88
N ALA A 204 -19.19 -3.61 14.45
CA ALA A 204 -20.13 -2.80 13.70
C ALA A 204 -20.39 -3.30 12.27
N ASP A 205 -21.58 -3.04 11.74
CA ASP A 205 -21.94 -3.25 10.32
C ASP A 205 -21.27 -2.19 9.43
N ARG A 206 -20.01 -2.45 9.11
CA ARG A 206 -19.17 -1.61 8.23
C ARG A 206 -19.55 -1.76 6.75
N ALA A 207 -20.19 -2.87 6.37
CA ALA A 207 -20.42 -3.21 4.97
C ALA A 207 -21.40 -2.24 4.32
N ARG A 208 -22.50 -1.91 5.00
CA ARG A 208 -23.52 -0.96 4.49
C ARG A 208 -22.98 0.44 4.21
N PHE A 209 -22.04 0.94 5.03
CA PHE A 209 -21.39 2.23 4.80
C PHE A 209 -20.38 2.17 3.66
N THR A 210 -19.60 1.09 3.62
CA THR A 210 -18.57 0.88 2.60
C THR A 210 -19.18 0.77 1.20
N GLU A 211 -20.32 0.09 1.04
CA GLU A 211 -20.96 -0.01 -0.28
C GLU A 211 -21.47 1.33 -0.81
N ARG A 212 -22.02 2.21 0.06
CA ARG A 212 -22.44 3.56 -0.35
C ARG A 212 -21.26 4.41 -0.85
N LEU A 213 -20.07 4.26 -0.27
CA LEU A 213 -18.85 4.92 -0.74
C LEU A 213 -18.40 4.37 -2.10
N LYS A 214 -18.53 3.06 -2.30
CA LYS A 214 -18.22 2.42 -3.59
C LYS A 214 -19.21 2.79 -4.67
N ASP A 215 -20.50 2.98 -4.35
CA ASP A 215 -21.50 3.46 -5.31
C ASP A 215 -21.11 4.82 -5.91
N GLU A 216 -20.72 5.77 -5.07
CA GLU A 216 -20.18 7.06 -5.55
C GLU A 216 -18.94 6.86 -6.41
N ALA A 217 -17.99 6.04 -5.96
CA ALA A 217 -16.76 5.78 -6.70
C ALA A 217 -17.01 5.15 -8.07
N ARG A 218 -17.94 4.19 -8.17
CA ARG A 218 -18.35 3.57 -9.43
C ARG A 218 -18.97 4.58 -10.38
N ALA A 219 -19.82 5.49 -9.87
CA ALA A 219 -20.39 6.56 -10.68
C ALA A 219 -19.30 7.53 -11.20
N VAL A 220 -18.36 7.92 -10.34
CA VAL A 220 -17.21 8.76 -10.69
C VAL A 220 -16.33 8.08 -11.75
N PHE A 221 -16.03 6.78 -11.58
CA PHE A 221 -15.24 6.03 -12.56
C PHE A 221 -15.93 5.95 -13.91
N ALA A 222 -17.25 5.70 -13.93
CA ALA A 222 -18.03 5.69 -15.17
C ALA A 222 -17.98 7.04 -15.90
N ALA A 223 -18.17 8.15 -15.17
CA ALA A 223 -18.10 9.50 -15.74
C ALA A 223 -16.69 9.87 -16.24
N ALA A 224 -15.65 9.36 -15.58
CA ALA A 224 -14.25 9.59 -15.94
C ALA A 224 -13.73 8.64 -17.04
N GLY A 225 -14.50 7.62 -17.44
CA GLY A 225 -14.05 6.58 -18.36
C GLY A 225 -12.94 5.68 -17.78
N ILE A 226 -12.93 5.52 -16.45
CA ILE A 226 -11.93 4.72 -15.73
C ILE A 226 -12.43 3.27 -15.59
N GLY A 227 -11.62 2.33 -16.09
CA GLY A 227 -11.84 0.89 -15.89
C GLY A 227 -11.38 0.42 -14.52
N TYR A 228 -11.95 -0.69 -14.05
CA TYR A 228 -11.49 -1.39 -12.85
C TYR A 228 -11.84 -2.88 -12.92
N GLU A 229 -11.09 -3.68 -12.18
CA GLU A 229 -11.32 -5.12 -11.99
C GLU A 229 -11.76 -5.40 -10.56
N ASP A 230 -12.56 -6.45 -10.35
CA ASP A 230 -12.84 -6.92 -8.98
C ASP A 230 -11.65 -7.73 -8.45
N VAL A 231 -10.94 -7.16 -7.48
CA VAL A 231 -9.79 -7.77 -6.79
C VAL A 231 -10.12 -8.10 -5.34
N GLY A 232 -11.42 -8.31 -5.06
CA GLY A 232 -12.02 -8.59 -3.77
C GLY A 232 -11.52 -9.87 -3.10
N LEU A 233 -12.17 -10.29 -2.02
CA LEU A 233 -11.84 -11.55 -1.33
C LEU A 233 -12.24 -12.78 -2.15
N ASP A 234 -13.19 -12.62 -3.06
CA ASP A 234 -13.70 -13.71 -3.89
C ASP A 234 -12.93 -13.93 -5.20
N ASP A 235 -12.00 -13.03 -5.54
CA ASP A 235 -11.13 -13.15 -6.70
C ASP A 235 -10.39 -14.52 -6.69
N PRO A 236 -10.49 -15.32 -7.77
CA PRO A 236 -9.85 -16.63 -7.83
C PRO A 236 -8.33 -16.61 -7.64
N GLN A 237 -7.65 -15.59 -8.19
CA GLN A 237 -6.19 -15.48 -8.07
C GLN A 237 -5.80 -15.23 -6.61
N ARG A 238 -6.51 -14.33 -5.93
CA ARG A 238 -6.35 -14.09 -4.50
C ARG A 238 -6.64 -15.33 -3.68
N LYS A 239 -7.74 -16.03 -3.91
CA LYS A 239 -8.05 -17.29 -3.20
C LYS A 239 -6.97 -18.35 -3.39
N GLN A 240 -6.36 -18.41 -4.57
CA GLN A 240 -5.29 -19.34 -4.88
C GLN A 240 -3.97 -18.97 -4.20
N PHE A 241 -3.57 -17.70 -4.26
CA PHE A 241 -2.20 -17.29 -3.89
C PHE A 241 -2.10 -16.61 -2.52
N MET A 242 -3.17 -15.96 -2.05
CA MET A 242 -3.14 -15.19 -0.80
C MET A 242 -4.46 -15.26 -0.04
N GLN A 243 -4.43 -16.06 1.01
CA GLN A 243 -5.40 -16.11 2.09
C GLN A 243 -4.79 -15.51 3.34
N ILE A 244 -5.65 -14.97 4.20
CA ILE A 244 -5.24 -14.48 5.51
C ILE A 244 -5.31 -15.65 6.47
N THR A 245 -4.18 -15.97 7.08
CA THR A 245 -4.03 -17.09 8.02
C THR A 245 -3.57 -16.58 9.38
N GLU A 246 -4.07 -17.22 10.43
CA GLU A 246 -3.68 -16.90 11.81
C GLU A 246 -2.21 -17.23 12.05
N ILE A 247 -1.60 -16.44 12.92
CA ILE A 247 -0.25 -16.68 13.43
C ILE A 247 -0.39 -16.73 14.94
N GLU A 248 0.06 -17.82 15.55
CA GLU A 248 -0.06 -18.01 17.00
C GLU A 248 0.58 -16.85 17.77
N GLY A 249 -0.20 -16.26 18.68
CA GLY A 249 0.22 -15.13 19.52
C GLY A 249 0.35 -13.79 18.80
N VAL A 250 -0.01 -13.68 17.51
CA VAL A 250 0.10 -12.44 16.74
C VAL A 250 -1.28 -12.04 16.20
N PRO A 251 -2.04 -11.21 16.93
CA PRO A 251 -3.37 -10.80 16.50
C PRO A 251 -3.31 -9.81 15.33
N ARG A 252 -4.32 -9.84 14.46
CA ARG A 252 -4.48 -8.86 13.38
C ARG A 252 -5.51 -7.80 13.75
N SER A 253 -5.09 -6.53 13.74
CA SER A 253 -5.89 -5.39 14.21
C SER A 253 -6.47 -4.55 13.06
N GLY A 254 -7.46 -5.11 12.34
CA GLY A 254 -8.25 -4.37 11.34
C GLY A 254 -7.45 -3.81 10.15
N SER A 255 -7.97 -2.74 9.52
CA SER A 255 -7.39 -2.11 8.33
C SER A 255 -6.10 -1.33 8.62
N SER A 256 -5.34 -1.00 7.57
CA SER A 256 -4.11 -0.21 7.68
C SER A 256 -4.35 1.21 8.25
N THR A 257 -5.52 1.80 7.98
CA THR A 257 -5.92 3.10 8.53
C THR A 257 -6.18 3.00 10.03
N ARG A 258 -6.95 1.99 10.48
CA ARG A 258 -7.16 1.72 11.92
C ARG A 258 -5.83 1.54 12.64
N GLN A 259 -4.94 0.71 12.09
CA GLN A 259 -3.63 0.48 12.69
C GLN A 259 -2.78 1.75 12.76
N SER A 260 -2.87 2.62 11.75
CA SER A 260 -2.16 3.91 11.75
C SER A 260 -2.67 4.83 12.87
N ILE A 261 -3.99 4.95 13.02
CA ILE A 261 -4.61 5.76 14.10
C ILE A 261 -4.29 5.16 15.47
N ALA A 262 -4.41 3.85 15.64
CA ALA A 262 -4.11 3.17 16.91
C ALA A 262 -2.66 3.38 17.40
N ARG A 263 -1.71 3.56 16.47
CA ARG A 263 -0.31 3.89 16.78
C ARG A 263 -0.05 5.38 16.94
N GLY A 264 -1.06 6.24 16.81
CA GLY A 264 -0.89 7.69 16.82
C GLY A 264 -0.04 8.18 15.64
N ALA A 265 -0.15 7.55 14.47
CA ALA A 265 0.49 8.08 13.26
C ALA A 265 -0.10 9.47 12.98
N GLY A 266 0.74 10.49 12.91
CA GLY A 266 0.32 11.89 12.68
C GLY A 266 -0.33 12.16 11.31
N SER A 267 -0.53 11.12 10.49
CA SER A 267 -1.26 11.17 9.23
C SER A 267 -1.76 9.77 8.79
N VAL A 268 -2.81 9.76 7.97
CA VAL A 268 -3.39 8.56 7.34
C VAL A 268 -3.61 8.80 5.84
N GLU A 269 -3.78 7.72 5.08
CA GLU A 269 -3.83 7.77 3.61
C GLU A 269 -5.21 8.13 3.05
N THR A 270 -6.20 8.47 3.88
CA THR A 270 -7.58 8.72 3.45
C THR A 270 -7.68 9.78 2.34
N ASP A 271 -6.82 10.80 2.35
CA ASP A 271 -6.74 11.84 1.31
C ASP A 271 -6.39 11.27 -0.08
N TYR A 272 -5.63 10.17 -0.12
CA TYR A 272 -5.21 9.47 -1.35
C TYR A 272 -6.12 8.28 -1.68
N LEU A 273 -7.16 8.05 -0.87
CA LEU A 273 -8.15 6.99 -1.04
C LEU A 273 -9.53 7.59 -1.31
N ASN A 274 -10.29 7.92 -0.27
CA ASN A 274 -11.58 8.60 -0.40
C ASN A 274 -11.41 10.01 -0.98
N GLY A 275 -10.32 10.70 -0.63
CA GLY A 275 -10.02 12.02 -1.20
C GLY A 275 -9.76 11.97 -2.70
N GLU A 276 -9.20 10.87 -3.22
CA GLU A 276 -9.02 10.65 -4.66
C GLU A 276 -10.38 10.53 -5.38
N ILE A 277 -11.35 9.80 -4.80
CA ILE A 277 -12.70 9.73 -5.35
C ILE A 277 -13.36 11.11 -5.36
N ALA A 278 -13.22 11.87 -4.27
CA ALA A 278 -13.74 13.22 -4.19
C ALA A 278 -13.07 14.18 -5.20
N LEU A 279 -11.76 14.04 -5.43
CA LEU A 279 -11.02 14.79 -6.44
C LEU A 279 -11.53 14.46 -7.85
N LEU A 280 -11.58 13.18 -8.22
CA LEU A 280 -12.06 12.73 -9.52
C LEU A 280 -13.51 13.20 -9.75
N GLY A 281 -14.36 13.12 -8.73
CA GLY A 281 -15.73 13.60 -8.83
C GLY A 281 -15.84 15.09 -9.15
N ARG A 282 -14.95 15.93 -8.59
CA ARG A 282 -14.88 17.37 -8.93
C ARG A 282 -14.33 17.63 -10.34
N LEU A 283 -13.42 16.80 -10.82
CA LEU A 283 -12.82 16.95 -12.16
C LEU A 283 -13.73 16.47 -13.29
N HIS A 284 -14.70 15.60 -12.98
CA HIS A 284 -15.60 14.97 -13.95
C HIS A 284 -17.08 15.28 -13.69
N ASP A 285 -17.36 16.40 -13.00
CA ASP A 285 -18.72 16.90 -12.71
C ASP A 285 -19.66 15.83 -12.14
N THR A 286 -19.13 14.91 -11.32
CA THR A 286 -19.85 13.80 -10.69
C THR A 286 -19.56 13.80 -9.20
N PRO A 287 -20.35 14.50 -8.36
CA PRO A 287 -20.04 14.66 -6.95
C PRO A 287 -19.95 13.32 -6.20
N ALA A 288 -18.95 13.21 -5.32
CA ALA A 288 -18.80 12.10 -4.36
C ALA A 288 -18.81 12.62 -2.90
N PRO A 289 -19.97 13.12 -2.42
CA PRO A 289 -20.08 13.80 -1.13
C PRO A 289 -19.74 12.92 0.07
N LEU A 290 -20.08 11.62 0.08
CA LEU A 290 -19.76 10.72 1.18
C LEU A 290 -18.25 10.50 1.30
N ASN A 291 -17.57 10.26 0.18
CA ASN A 291 -16.11 10.16 0.14
C ASN A 291 -15.45 11.48 0.60
N ALA A 292 -15.96 12.63 0.14
CA ALA A 292 -15.46 13.93 0.58
C ALA A 292 -15.66 14.17 2.09
N ARG A 293 -16.82 13.81 2.64
CA ARG A 293 -17.11 13.93 4.08
C ARG A 293 -16.18 13.07 4.92
N LEU A 294 -15.96 11.81 4.53
CA LEU A 294 -15.05 10.92 5.27
C LEU A 294 -13.58 11.35 5.19
N THR A 295 -13.18 11.98 4.09
CA THR A 295 -11.86 12.61 3.98
C THR A 295 -11.69 13.70 5.05
N GLY A 296 -12.65 14.63 5.13
CA GLY A 296 -12.62 15.70 6.14
C GLY A 296 -12.80 15.21 7.58
N LEU A 297 -13.54 14.12 7.80
CA LEU A 297 -13.68 13.50 9.12
C LEU A 297 -12.38 12.81 9.55
N SER A 298 -11.72 12.11 8.63
CA SER A 298 -10.43 11.47 8.87
C SER A 298 -9.35 12.46 9.28
N ALA A 299 -9.30 13.62 8.62
CA ALA A 299 -8.35 14.68 8.96
C ALA A 299 -8.57 15.21 10.40
N ARG A 300 -9.83 15.43 10.77
CA ARG A 300 -10.21 15.86 12.14
C ARG A 300 -9.86 14.82 13.19
N LEU A 301 -10.18 13.55 12.93
CA LEU A 301 -9.86 12.44 13.84
C LEU A 301 -8.36 12.39 14.19
N VAL A 302 -7.49 12.54 13.19
CA VAL A 302 -6.03 12.56 13.38
C VAL A 302 -5.59 13.83 14.12
N ALA A 303 -6.13 14.99 13.75
CA ALA A 303 -5.76 16.27 14.37
C ALA A 303 -6.13 16.32 15.87
N ASP A 304 -7.28 15.76 16.24
CA ASP A 304 -7.75 15.71 17.62
C ASP A 304 -7.01 14.66 18.47
N GLY A 305 -6.20 13.79 17.85
CA GLY A 305 -5.51 12.69 18.53
C GLY A 305 -6.46 11.59 19.02
N ASN A 306 -7.66 11.50 18.45
CA ASN A 306 -8.67 10.53 18.84
C ASN A 306 -8.28 9.11 18.40
N GLY A 307 -8.55 8.12 19.26
CA GLY A 307 -8.32 6.71 18.98
C GLY A 307 -9.28 6.14 17.92
N ALA A 308 -8.96 4.94 17.43
CA ALA A 308 -9.83 4.23 16.49
C ALA A 308 -11.05 3.61 17.19
N GLY A 309 -12.18 3.54 16.48
CA GLY A 309 -13.40 2.86 16.93
C GLY A 309 -14.29 3.66 17.88
N GLY A 310 -14.09 4.97 17.98
CA GLY A 310 -14.83 5.85 18.90
C GLY A 310 -16.21 6.31 18.42
N MET A 311 -16.57 6.07 17.16
CA MET A 311 -17.83 6.53 16.56
C MET A 311 -18.86 5.40 16.50
N SER A 312 -20.08 5.65 16.95
CA SER A 312 -21.20 4.73 16.80
C SER A 312 -21.73 4.70 15.36
N GLU A 313 -22.44 3.63 14.99
CA GLU A 313 -23.08 3.55 13.68
C GLU A 313 -24.12 4.66 13.46
N ALA A 314 -24.82 5.09 14.50
CA ALA A 314 -25.82 6.16 14.41
C ALA A 314 -25.17 7.53 14.12
N GLU A 315 -24.01 7.81 14.72
CA GLU A 315 -23.24 9.02 14.42
C GLU A 315 -22.73 9.02 12.99
N LEU A 316 -22.21 7.88 12.50
CA LEU A 316 -21.77 7.77 11.11
C LEU A 316 -22.94 7.88 10.13
N GLU A 317 -24.10 7.30 10.44
CA GLU A 317 -25.31 7.45 9.62
C GLU A 317 -25.75 8.92 9.54
N ALA A 318 -25.67 9.67 10.64
CA ALA A 318 -25.94 11.11 10.63
C ALA A 318 -24.96 11.88 9.74
N VAL A 319 -23.68 11.51 9.71
CA VAL A 319 -22.69 12.07 8.75
C VAL A 319 -23.09 11.77 7.31
N PHE A 320 -23.67 10.59 7.04
CA PHE A 320 -24.06 10.17 5.70
C PHE A 320 -25.38 10.80 5.23
N ALA A 321 -26.32 11.05 6.14
CA ALA A 321 -27.65 11.63 5.85
C ALA A 321 -27.62 13.15 5.63
N ASN A 322 -26.64 13.86 6.18
CA ASN A 322 -26.48 15.30 6.00
C ASN A 322 -25.80 15.62 4.66
N GLY A 323 -26.52 15.44 3.54
CA GLY A 323 -26.01 15.66 2.17
C GLY A 323 -27.10 15.99 1.17
#